data_AF-A0A354M5A8-F1
#
_entry.id   AF-A0A354M5A8-F1
#
_cell.length_a   1.000
_cell.length_b   1.000
_cell.length_c   1.000
_cell.angle_alpha   90.00
_cell.angle_beta   90.00
_cell.angle_gamma   90.00
#
_symmetry.space_group_name_H-M   'P 1'
#
loop_
_entity.id
_entity.type
_entity.pdbx_description
1 polymer ?
#
loop_
_entity_poly.entity_id
_entity_poly.type
_entity_poly.pdbx_seq_one_letter_code
_entity_poly.pdbx_strand_id
1 'polypeptide(L)'
;GWQWWTTFEKDASSGNEERFALIRYILNNQQTDGVYRPTKLLYALGNFSRFIRPGMKRVDVMRSDDLSAADAIANQMVSAYIDEINQELVIVVINASTQSRSIRMNISGLSNNMGITHFTPYITTNSLNDALRRGSDIAVTENYTMPATSIVTFVGKIRDLSDTGIIESVSDSRISVYPNPAKDQVTIRSEVPVNKISLIDLNGKIIYSSNPDSEIAVLPLNGLYKGVYVLKLNTGEETEIQKLIVK
;
A
#
# COMPACT_ATOMS: atom_id res chain seq x y z
N GLY A 1 8.66 25.82 2.03
CA GLY A 1 7.72 24.96 2.81
C GLY A 1 6.32 25.49 2.66
N TRP A 2 5.30 24.70 3.03
CA TRP A 2 3.91 25.13 3.12
C TRP A 2 3.50 25.27 4.58
N GLN A 3 2.73 26.30 4.90
CA GLN A 3 2.20 26.54 6.23
C GLN A 3 0.69 26.77 6.14
N TRP A 4 -0.07 26.10 7.01
CA TRP A 4 -1.50 26.30 7.10
C TRP A 4 -1.80 27.34 8.17
N TRP A 5 -2.71 28.27 7.88
CA TRP A 5 -2.94 29.43 8.74
C TRP A 5 -3.63 29.06 10.06
N THR A 6 -4.74 28.33 10.01
CA THR A 6 -5.56 28.02 11.19
C THR A 6 -5.51 26.53 11.55
N THR A 7 -4.81 26.16 12.61
CA THR A 7 -4.77 24.76 13.09
C THR A 7 -6.04 24.38 13.84
N PHE A 8 -6.44 25.18 14.84
CA PHE A 8 -7.59 24.91 15.72
C PHE A 8 -8.64 26.00 15.60
N GLU A 9 -9.92 25.61 15.60
CA GLU A 9 -11.05 26.55 15.62
C GLU A 9 -12.21 25.97 16.43
N LYS A 10 -12.88 26.83 17.20
CA LYS A 10 -14.05 26.42 18.00
C LYS A 10 -15.22 26.09 17.06
N ASP A 11 -15.91 24.98 17.31
CA ASP A 11 -17.11 24.62 16.56
C ASP A 11 -18.28 25.52 17.02
N ALA A 12 -18.78 26.36 16.11
CA ALA A 12 -19.93 27.22 16.36
C ALA A 12 -21.20 26.59 15.76
N SER A 13 -22.31 26.63 16.50
CA SER A 13 -23.61 26.09 16.09
C SER A 13 -24.32 26.89 14.97
N SER A 14 -23.75 28.02 14.54
CA SER A 14 -24.32 28.84 13.47
C SER A 14 -23.43 28.80 12.23
N GLY A 15 -24.05 28.37 11.13
CA GLY A 15 -23.47 28.03 9.85
C GLY A 15 -22.25 28.85 9.44
N ASN A 16 -21.13 28.16 9.30
CA ASN A 16 -20.11 28.51 8.33
C ASN A 16 -19.46 27.21 7.88
N GLU A 17 -19.44 27.01 6.57
CA GLU A 17 -18.77 25.92 5.86
C GLU A 17 -17.37 25.63 6.48
N GLU A 18 -16.96 24.37 6.47
CA GLU A 18 -15.69 23.88 7.01
C GLU A 18 -14.47 24.39 6.21
N ARG A 19 -14.21 25.70 6.25
CA ARG A 19 -13.34 26.35 5.26
C ARG A 19 -11.89 26.50 5.65
N PHE A 20 -11.56 26.60 6.95
CA PHE A 20 -10.25 27.13 7.34
C PHE A 20 -9.47 26.30 8.37
N ALA A 21 -10.13 25.59 9.29
CA ALA A 21 -9.43 24.90 10.37
C ALA A 21 -9.07 23.45 10.02
N LEU A 22 -7.89 23.01 10.48
CA LEU A 22 -7.50 21.59 10.41
C LEU A 22 -8.21 20.75 11.49
N ILE A 23 -8.41 21.30 12.69
CA ILE A 23 -9.05 20.62 13.82
C ILE A 23 -10.11 21.55 14.41
N ARG A 24 -11.33 21.03 14.56
CA ARG A 24 -12.44 21.71 15.22
C ARG A 24 -12.59 21.19 16.64
N TYR A 25 -12.95 22.04 17.59
CA TYR A 25 -13.12 21.62 18.98
C TYR A 25 -14.32 22.28 19.66
N ILE A 26 -14.87 21.59 20.66
CA ILE A 26 -15.91 22.09 21.57
C ILE A 26 -15.41 21.85 22.99
N LEU A 27 -15.40 22.89 23.82
CA LEU A 27 -15.01 22.78 25.23
C LEU A 27 -16.25 22.70 26.12
N ASN A 28 -16.10 22.09 27.29
CA ASN A 28 -17.06 22.20 28.38
C ASN A 28 -17.12 23.66 28.91
N ASN A 29 -18.13 23.97 29.73
CA ASN A 29 -18.34 25.34 30.24
C ASN A 29 -17.15 25.87 31.05
N GLN A 30 -16.40 24.99 31.71
CA GLN A 30 -15.24 25.35 32.53
C GLN A 30 -13.94 25.45 31.72
N GLN A 31 -13.99 25.16 30.41
CA GLN A 31 -12.83 25.10 29.51
C GLN A 31 -11.71 24.15 29.98
N THR A 32 -12.04 23.13 30.76
CA THR A 32 -11.07 22.15 31.29
C THR A 32 -11.05 20.84 30.53
N ASP A 33 -12.06 20.59 29.71
CA ASP A 33 -12.22 19.37 28.91
C ASP A 33 -13.03 19.68 27.64
N GLY A 34 -13.05 18.77 26.68
CA GLY A 34 -13.78 18.95 25.43
C GLY A 34 -13.68 17.78 24.47
N VAL A 35 -14.30 17.95 23.31
CA VAL A 35 -14.19 17.05 22.18
C VAL A 35 -13.54 17.78 21.01
N TYR A 36 -12.74 17.07 20.22
CA TYR A 36 -12.19 17.59 18.99
C TYR A 36 -12.52 16.66 17.83
N ARG A 37 -12.57 17.21 16.63
CA ARG A 37 -12.72 16.47 15.40
C ARG A 37 -11.77 17.02 14.33
N PRO A 38 -11.01 16.16 13.65
CA PRO A 38 -10.22 16.59 12.50
C PRO A 38 -11.12 16.90 11.30
N THR A 39 -10.74 17.87 10.48
CA THR A 39 -11.41 18.18 9.20
C THR A 39 -10.74 17.44 8.05
N LYS A 40 -11.40 17.36 6.89
CA LYS A 40 -10.78 16.81 5.68
C LYS A 40 -9.58 17.63 5.20
N LEU A 41 -9.46 18.91 5.59
CA LEU A 41 -8.27 19.73 5.33
C LEU A 41 -7.03 19.19 6.04
N LEU A 42 -7.17 18.69 7.28
CA LEU A 42 -6.06 18.02 7.99
C LEU A 42 -5.55 16.83 7.21
N TYR A 43 -6.44 15.98 6.72
CA TYR A 43 -6.05 14.78 5.97
C TYR A 43 -5.55 15.11 4.57
N ALA A 44 -6.09 16.13 3.91
CA ALA A 44 -5.56 16.64 2.65
C ALA A 44 -4.11 17.13 2.83
N LEU A 45 -3.83 17.92 3.85
CA LEU A 45 -2.47 18.30 4.22
C LEU A 45 -1.63 17.08 4.63
N GLY A 46 -2.23 16.11 5.31
CA GLY A 46 -1.61 14.86 5.76
C GLY A 46 -1.08 13.99 4.62
N ASN A 47 -1.74 13.98 3.45
CA ASN A 47 -1.25 13.28 2.25
C ASN A 47 0.14 13.77 1.79
N PHE A 48 0.48 15.02 2.11
CA PHE A 48 1.82 15.55 1.86
C PHE A 48 2.68 15.44 3.12
N SER A 49 2.20 16.03 4.21
CA SER A 49 2.94 16.23 5.46
C SER A 49 3.13 14.99 6.33
N ARG A 50 2.60 13.83 5.97
CA ARG A 50 2.96 12.53 6.58
C ARG A 50 4.06 11.78 5.81
N PHE A 51 4.11 11.92 4.49
CA PHE A 51 4.98 11.10 3.64
C PHE A 51 6.17 11.88 3.07
N ILE A 52 6.02 13.15 2.71
CA ILE A 52 7.10 13.95 2.13
C ILE A 52 7.89 14.62 3.26
N ARG A 53 9.08 14.09 3.59
CA ARG A 53 9.93 14.58 4.70
C ARG A 53 10.93 15.65 4.22
N PRO A 54 11.42 16.52 5.12
CA PRO A 54 12.56 17.40 4.80
C PRO A 54 13.74 16.62 4.23
N GLY A 55 14.33 17.11 3.14
CA GLY A 55 15.43 16.46 2.44
C GLY A 55 15.03 15.65 1.20
N MET A 56 13.76 15.28 1.06
CA MET A 56 13.26 14.65 -0.17
C MET A 56 13.33 15.61 -1.36
N LYS A 57 13.64 15.06 -2.54
CA LYS A 57 13.70 15.82 -3.80
C LYS A 57 12.44 15.59 -4.61
N ARG A 58 11.85 16.66 -5.14
CA ARG A 58 10.77 16.53 -6.13
C ARG A 58 11.37 15.98 -7.42
N VAL A 59 10.73 14.96 -7.99
CA VAL A 59 11.11 14.37 -9.28
C VAL A 59 10.11 14.76 -10.36
N ASP A 60 10.55 14.65 -11.61
CA ASP A 60 9.71 14.98 -12.75
C ASP A 60 8.55 13.98 -12.91
N VAL A 61 7.44 14.46 -13.48
CA VAL A 61 6.24 13.67 -13.73
C VAL A 61 5.77 13.93 -15.16
N MET A 62 5.84 12.89 -15.98
CA MET A 62 5.27 12.88 -17.33
C MET A 62 3.90 12.23 -17.30
N ARG A 63 2.94 12.84 -18.00
CA ARG A 63 1.60 12.28 -18.16
C ARG A 63 1.47 11.65 -19.55
N SER A 64 0.71 10.57 -19.65
CA SER A 64 0.41 9.89 -20.92
C SER A 64 -0.94 10.28 -21.51
N ASP A 65 -1.70 11.15 -20.84
CA ASP A 65 -3.06 11.56 -21.23
C ASP A 65 -3.09 12.89 -21.99
N ASP A 66 -1.92 13.47 -22.28
CA ASP A 66 -1.73 14.74 -23.02
C ASP A 66 -2.60 15.91 -22.54
N LEU A 67 -3.09 15.86 -21.29
CA LEU A 67 -3.89 16.93 -20.71
C LEU A 67 -3.05 18.19 -20.58
N SER A 68 -3.65 19.32 -20.97
CA SER A 68 -3.06 20.62 -20.69
C SER A 68 -2.93 20.86 -19.19
N ALA A 69 -2.01 21.74 -18.78
CA ALA A 69 -1.87 22.10 -17.37
C ALA A 69 -3.17 22.66 -16.77
N ALA A 70 -3.97 23.39 -17.57
CA ALA A 70 -5.26 23.92 -17.16
C ALA A 70 -6.29 22.80 -16.92
N ASP A 71 -6.36 21.82 -17.82
CA ASP A 71 -7.29 20.71 -17.71
C ASP A 71 -6.91 19.74 -16.59
N ALA A 72 -5.61 19.57 -16.33
CA ALA A 72 -5.10 18.75 -15.23
C ALA A 72 -5.61 19.25 -13.86
N ILE A 73 -5.71 20.56 -13.66
CA ILE A 73 -6.22 21.17 -12.41
C ILE A 73 -7.67 20.76 -12.13
N ALA A 74 -8.51 20.72 -13.18
CA ALA A 74 -9.91 20.34 -13.05
C ALA A 74 -10.13 18.82 -12.99
N ASN A 75 -9.12 18.02 -13.38
CA ASN A 75 -9.25 16.58 -13.53
C ASN A 75 -8.35 15.82 -12.57
N GLN A 76 -7.06 15.75 -12.87
CA GLN A 76 -6.12 14.97 -12.08
C GLN A 76 -4.75 15.64 -12.02
N MET A 77 -4.28 15.94 -10.82
CA MET A 77 -2.96 16.51 -10.56
C MET A 77 -2.05 15.44 -9.96
N VAL A 78 -0.77 15.45 -10.31
CA VAL A 78 0.21 14.48 -9.83
C VAL A 78 1.50 15.19 -9.43
N SER A 79 2.09 14.78 -8.32
CA SER A 79 3.44 15.19 -7.92
C SER A 79 4.18 14.00 -7.31
N ALA A 80 5.50 13.94 -7.49
CA ALA A 80 6.32 12.85 -7.01
C ALA A 80 7.58 13.36 -6.32
N TYR A 81 8.04 12.63 -5.30
CA TYR A 81 9.16 12.98 -4.44
C TYR A 81 9.94 11.73 -4.09
N ILE A 82 11.27 11.80 -4.20
CA ILE A 82 12.17 10.70 -3.88
C ILE A 82 12.93 10.99 -2.58
N ASP A 83 13.01 9.97 -1.73
CA ASP A 83 13.93 9.87 -0.61
C ASP A 83 15.06 8.92 -1.01
N GLU A 84 16.20 9.49 -1.39
CA GLU A 84 17.38 8.72 -1.80
C GLU A 84 18.05 7.99 -0.63
N ILE A 85 17.84 8.47 0.62
CA ILE A 85 18.44 7.89 1.82
C ILE A 85 17.66 6.65 2.25
N ASN A 86 16.34 6.76 2.35
CA ASN A 86 15.46 5.67 2.77
C ASN A 86 14.94 4.83 1.60
N GLN A 87 15.42 5.10 0.38
CA GLN A 87 15.05 4.43 -0.87
C GLN A 87 13.52 4.33 -1.03
N GLU A 88 12.86 5.48 -1.02
CA GLU A 88 11.40 5.56 -1.09
C GLU A 88 10.97 6.58 -2.15
N LEU A 89 9.94 6.24 -2.90
CA LEU A 89 9.25 7.13 -3.81
C LEU A 89 7.83 7.39 -3.29
N VAL A 90 7.50 8.67 -3.14
CA VAL A 90 6.17 9.13 -2.73
C VAL A 90 5.52 9.85 -3.90
N ILE A 91 4.34 9.42 -4.31
CA ILE A 91 3.56 10.03 -5.40
C ILE A 91 2.22 10.46 -4.82
N VAL A 92 1.91 11.76 -4.88
CA VAL A 92 0.60 12.29 -4.47
C VAL A 92 -0.21 12.61 -5.71
N VAL A 93 -1.38 11.96 -5.82
CA VAL A 93 -2.34 12.14 -6.90
C VAL A 93 -3.62 12.74 -6.33
N ILE A 94 -4.11 13.81 -6.96
CA ILE A 94 -5.39 14.44 -6.63
C ILE A 94 -6.32 14.21 -7.81
N ASN A 95 -7.45 13.52 -7.59
CA ASN A 95 -8.54 13.48 -8.54
C ASN A 95 -9.55 14.56 -8.16
N ALA A 96 -9.48 15.70 -8.84
CA ALA A 96 -10.42 16.81 -8.64
C ALA A 96 -11.77 16.58 -9.35
N SER A 97 -11.83 15.63 -10.28
CA SER A 97 -13.07 15.36 -11.03
C SER A 97 -14.11 14.64 -10.18
N THR A 98 -15.37 14.79 -10.57
CA THR A 98 -16.53 14.10 -9.96
C THR A 98 -16.69 12.65 -10.43
N GLN A 99 -15.76 12.15 -11.25
CA GLN A 99 -15.76 10.78 -11.76
C GLN A 99 -14.50 10.05 -11.29
N SER A 100 -14.60 8.73 -11.15
CA SER A 100 -13.42 7.90 -10.89
C SER A 100 -12.49 7.92 -12.11
N ARG A 101 -11.18 7.94 -11.87
CA ARG A 101 -10.16 8.00 -12.93
C ARG A 101 -9.07 6.99 -12.66
N SER A 102 -8.72 6.18 -13.65
CA SER A 102 -7.65 5.21 -13.52
C SER A 102 -6.28 5.85 -13.74
N ILE A 103 -5.28 5.38 -13.00
CA ILE A 103 -3.87 5.74 -13.19
C ILE A 103 -3.02 4.47 -13.12
N ARG A 104 -1.98 4.42 -13.95
CA ARG A 104 -0.86 3.48 -13.82
C ARG A 104 0.42 4.28 -13.66
N MET A 105 1.29 3.86 -12.75
CA MET A 105 2.55 4.54 -12.49
C MET A 105 3.67 3.79 -13.19
N ASN A 106 4.36 4.45 -14.12
CA ASN A 106 5.55 3.91 -14.75
C ASN A 106 6.77 4.66 -14.20
N ILE A 107 7.72 3.93 -13.64
CA ILE A 107 8.91 4.52 -13.01
C ILE A 107 10.12 4.29 -13.89
N SER A 108 10.86 5.36 -14.17
CA SER A 108 12.10 5.34 -14.95
C SER A 108 13.15 6.23 -14.28
N GLY A 109 14.41 6.12 -14.73
CA GLY A 109 15.50 6.95 -14.23
C GLY A 109 16.09 6.52 -12.88
N LEU A 110 15.70 5.36 -12.35
CA LEU A 110 16.38 4.73 -11.22
C LEU A 110 17.74 4.12 -11.66
N SER A 111 18.64 3.93 -10.70
CA SER A 111 19.93 3.26 -10.94
C SER A 111 19.71 1.83 -11.47
N ASN A 112 20.71 1.28 -12.18
CA ASN A 112 20.62 -0.06 -12.78
C ASN A 112 20.15 -1.10 -11.75
N ASN A 113 19.21 -1.95 -12.17
CA ASN A 113 18.54 -2.98 -11.36
C ASN A 113 17.69 -2.47 -10.19
N MET A 114 17.67 -1.17 -9.88
CA MET A 114 16.77 -0.65 -8.86
C MET A 114 15.37 -0.43 -9.44
N GLY A 115 14.34 -0.82 -8.70
CA GLY A 115 12.96 -0.59 -9.11
C GLY A 115 11.98 -0.64 -7.96
N ILE A 116 10.71 -0.44 -8.29
CA ILE A 116 9.59 -0.52 -7.38
C ILE A 116 8.63 -1.56 -7.95
N THR A 117 8.27 -2.56 -7.14
CA THR A 117 7.31 -3.59 -7.55
C THR A 117 5.89 -3.26 -7.11
N HIS A 118 5.74 -2.61 -5.96
CA HIS A 118 4.44 -2.29 -5.36
C HIS A 118 4.42 -0.88 -4.78
N PHE A 119 3.21 -0.33 -4.73
CA PHE A 119 2.88 0.89 -3.99
C PHE A 119 1.83 0.60 -2.93
N THR A 120 2.00 1.17 -1.74
CA THR A 120 0.94 1.26 -0.74
C THR A 120 0.18 2.58 -0.93
N PRO A 121 -1.13 2.55 -1.24
CA PRO A 121 -1.95 3.76 -1.35
C PRO A 121 -2.49 4.20 0.03
N TYR A 122 -2.52 5.52 0.26
CA TYR A 122 -3.15 6.16 1.40
C TYR A 122 -4.22 7.12 0.90
N ILE A 123 -5.47 6.82 1.23
CA ILE A 123 -6.65 7.34 0.54
C ILE A 123 -7.37 8.35 1.42
N THR A 124 -7.70 9.50 0.85
CA THR A 124 -8.57 10.51 1.45
C THR A 124 -9.68 10.86 0.47
N THR A 125 -10.93 10.61 0.87
CA THR A 125 -12.14 10.99 0.11
C THR A 125 -13.08 11.79 1.03
N ASN A 126 -14.25 12.15 0.52
CA ASN A 126 -15.33 12.71 1.34
C ASN A 126 -15.99 11.68 2.28
N SER A 127 -15.74 10.38 2.11
CA SER A 127 -16.22 9.33 3.01
C SER A 127 -15.58 9.47 4.40
N LEU A 128 -16.37 9.28 5.46
CA LEU A 128 -15.89 9.40 6.84
C LEU A 128 -14.70 8.47 7.15
N ASN A 129 -14.68 7.29 6.54
CA ASN A 129 -13.68 6.25 6.79
C ASN A 129 -12.43 6.37 5.89
N ASP A 130 -12.44 7.24 4.89
CA ASP A 130 -11.31 7.49 4.00
C ASP A 130 -10.60 8.78 4.40
N ALA A 131 -9.84 8.71 5.49
CA ALA A 131 -9.08 9.81 6.05
C ALA A 131 -7.62 9.35 6.26
N LEU A 132 -6.80 9.42 5.20
CA LEU A 132 -5.51 8.72 5.11
C LEU A 132 -5.60 7.21 5.36
N ARG A 133 -6.69 6.59 4.93
CA ARG A 133 -6.87 5.14 5.08
C ARG A 133 -5.84 4.42 4.22
N ARG A 134 -5.06 3.52 4.82
CA ARG A 134 -4.19 2.60 4.07
C ARG A 134 -5.06 1.67 3.23
N GLY A 135 -4.82 1.61 1.92
CA GLY A 135 -5.40 0.62 1.02
C GLY A 135 -4.52 -0.60 0.89
N SER A 136 -4.99 -1.59 0.13
CA SER A 136 -4.19 -2.74 -0.28
C SER A 136 -3.06 -2.28 -1.20
N ASP A 137 -1.91 -2.94 -1.08
CA ASP A 137 -0.78 -2.69 -1.97
C ASP A 137 -1.18 -3.02 -3.42
N ILE A 138 -0.65 -2.24 -4.35
CA ILE A 138 -0.90 -2.40 -5.79
C ILE A 138 0.41 -2.64 -6.51
N ALA A 139 0.42 -3.57 -7.46
CA ALA A 139 1.61 -3.78 -8.27
C ALA A 139 1.80 -2.59 -9.22
N VAL A 140 3.05 -2.24 -9.53
CA VAL A 140 3.39 -1.14 -10.45
C VAL A 140 2.80 -1.34 -11.85
N THR A 141 2.55 -2.60 -12.24
CA THR A 141 1.96 -3.00 -13.52
C THR A 141 0.44 -2.85 -13.58
N GLU A 142 -0.22 -2.66 -12.43
CA GLU A 142 -1.67 -2.60 -12.32
C GLU A 142 -2.21 -1.18 -12.50
N ASN A 143 -3.47 -1.09 -12.92
CA ASN A 143 -4.19 0.17 -12.92
C ASN A 143 -4.85 0.37 -11.56
N TYR A 144 -4.68 1.55 -10.97
CA TYR A 144 -5.42 1.97 -9.80
C TYR A 144 -6.58 2.89 -10.18
N THR A 145 -7.80 2.54 -9.79
CA THR A 145 -8.98 3.39 -10.00
C THR A 145 -9.10 4.39 -8.85
N MET A 146 -8.70 5.64 -9.10
CA MET A 146 -8.86 6.73 -8.15
C MET A 146 -10.35 7.04 -7.97
N PRO A 147 -10.87 7.10 -6.73
CA PRO A 147 -12.23 7.59 -6.47
C PRO A 147 -12.40 9.03 -6.95
N ALA A 148 -13.64 9.41 -7.30
CA ALA A 148 -14.00 10.81 -7.55
C ALA A 148 -13.65 11.71 -6.35
N THR A 149 -13.22 12.95 -6.58
CA THR A 149 -12.94 13.94 -5.52
C THR A 149 -12.09 13.38 -4.38
N SER A 150 -10.88 12.92 -4.72
CA SER A 150 -10.00 12.22 -3.78
C SER A 150 -8.56 12.68 -3.86
N ILE A 151 -7.81 12.42 -2.78
CA ILE A 151 -6.36 12.51 -2.74
C ILE A 151 -5.86 11.12 -2.36
N VAL A 152 -4.93 10.58 -3.15
CA VAL A 152 -4.27 9.32 -2.85
C VAL A 152 -2.77 9.52 -2.90
N THR A 153 -2.10 9.15 -1.81
CA THR A 153 -0.64 9.13 -1.73
C THR A 153 -0.15 7.70 -1.87
N PHE A 154 0.65 7.43 -2.89
CA PHE A 154 1.29 6.16 -3.13
C PHE A 154 2.71 6.20 -2.57
N VAL A 155 3.07 5.19 -1.78
CA VAL A 155 4.42 5.04 -1.22
C VAL A 155 5.00 3.73 -1.73
N GLY A 156 6.14 3.81 -2.41
CA GLY A 156 6.84 2.65 -2.99
C GLY A 156 8.28 2.57 -2.48
N LYS A 157 8.71 1.38 -2.09
CA LYS A 157 10.10 1.11 -1.72
C LYS A 157 10.92 0.78 -2.95
N ILE A 158 12.02 1.51 -3.15
CA ILE A 158 12.99 1.28 -4.21
C ILE A 158 13.94 0.18 -3.72
N ARG A 159 14.06 -0.91 -4.48
CA ARG A 159 14.86 -2.09 -4.11
C ARG A 159 15.65 -2.59 -5.31
N ASP A 160 16.74 -3.31 -5.04
CA ASP A 160 17.47 -4.04 -6.08
C ASP A 160 16.62 -5.22 -6.56
N LEU A 161 16.43 -5.31 -7.87
CA LEU A 161 15.66 -6.31 -8.58
C LEU A 161 16.56 -7.40 -9.18
N SER A 162 17.88 -7.36 -8.97
CA SER A 162 18.80 -8.37 -9.49
C SER A 162 18.53 -9.78 -8.95
N ASP A 163 17.92 -9.89 -7.77
CA ASP A 163 17.49 -11.16 -7.16
C ASP A 163 16.06 -11.58 -7.53
N THR A 164 15.31 -10.77 -8.28
CA THR A 164 13.93 -11.07 -8.69
C THR A 164 13.90 -11.71 -10.07
N GLY A 165 14.47 -12.91 -10.18
CA GLY A 165 14.21 -13.79 -11.31
C GLY A 165 12.76 -14.25 -11.29
N ILE A 166 12.01 -13.85 -12.32
CA ILE A 166 10.59 -14.16 -12.60
C ILE A 166 9.61 -13.19 -11.92
N ILE A 167 8.90 -12.43 -12.77
CA ILE A 167 7.66 -11.74 -12.44
C ILE A 167 6.61 -12.83 -12.16
N GLU A 168 6.51 -13.26 -10.92
CA GLU A 168 5.26 -13.77 -10.36
C GLU A 168 4.73 -12.66 -9.46
N SER A 169 3.44 -12.38 -9.58
CA SER A 169 2.69 -11.57 -8.63
C SER A 169 3.07 -12.00 -7.21
N VAL A 170 3.89 -11.18 -6.55
CA VAL A 170 4.07 -11.25 -5.11
C VAL A 170 2.75 -10.72 -4.55
N SER A 171 1.74 -11.59 -4.48
CA SER A 171 0.60 -11.34 -3.61
C SER A 171 1.20 -11.18 -2.23
N ASP A 172 1.16 -9.95 -1.71
CA ASP A 172 1.63 -9.60 -0.39
C ASP A 172 0.95 -10.53 0.60
N SER A 173 1.71 -11.52 1.07
CA SER A 173 1.15 -12.72 1.61
C SER A 173 0.73 -12.44 3.05
N ARG A 174 -0.59 -12.45 3.29
CA ARG A 174 -1.16 -12.72 4.62
C ARG A 174 -0.60 -14.01 5.24
N ILE A 175 0.17 -14.78 4.48
CA ILE A 175 0.78 -16.05 4.80
C ILE A 175 2.32 -15.96 4.81
N SER A 176 2.92 -16.28 5.95
CA SER A 176 4.37 -16.35 6.14
C SER A 176 4.81 -17.81 6.28
N VAL A 177 5.91 -18.17 5.60
CA VAL A 177 6.43 -19.55 5.55
C VAL A 177 7.88 -19.55 6.00
N TYR A 178 8.18 -20.16 7.14
CA TYR A 178 9.50 -20.12 7.76
C TYR A 178 9.85 -21.38 8.56
N PRO A 179 11.14 -21.77 8.65
CA PRO A 179 12.26 -21.17 7.92
C PRO A 179 12.20 -21.54 6.43
N ASN A 180 12.71 -20.68 5.56
CA ASN A 180 12.96 -21.00 4.16
C ASN A 180 14.32 -20.39 3.79
N PRO A 181 15.37 -21.19 3.55
CA PRO A 181 15.41 -22.65 3.44
C PRO A 181 15.13 -23.42 4.75
N ALA A 182 14.42 -24.55 4.66
CA ALA A 182 14.10 -25.44 5.77
C ALA A 182 14.87 -26.77 5.70
N LYS A 183 15.03 -27.44 6.85
CA LYS A 183 15.67 -28.75 6.96
C LYS A 183 14.67 -29.83 7.38
N ASP A 184 14.12 -29.71 8.58
CA ASP A 184 13.29 -30.78 9.17
C ASP A 184 11.77 -30.50 9.01
N GLN A 185 11.38 -29.23 9.12
CA GLN A 185 9.99 -28.79 9.01
C GLN A 185 9.91 -27.33 8.54
N VAL A 186 8.74 -26.92 8.08
CA VAL A 186 8.40 -25.52 7.81
C VAL A 186 7.09 -25.15 8.51
N THR A 187 7.06 -23.96 9.08
CA THR A 187 5.89 -23.36 9.70
C THR A 187 5.23 -22.40 8.74
N ILE A 188 3.92 -22.51 8.62
CA ILE A 188 3.06 -21.63 7.84
C ILE A 188 2.19 -20.87 8.84
N ARG A 189 2.23 -19.54 8.80
CA ARG A 189 1.40 -18.66 9.63
C ARG A 189 0.62 -17.72 8.73
N SER A 190 -0.68 -17.69 8.89
CA SER A 190 -1.62 -16.89 8.09
C SER A 190 -2.51 -16.04 8.99
N GLU A 191 -2.99 -14.89 8.49
CA GLU A 191 -4.02 -14.08 9.17
C GLU A 191 -5.42 -14.72 9.14
N VAL A 192 -5.65 -15.67 8.22
CA VAL A 192 -6.90 -16.44 8.09
C VAL A 192 -6.62 -17.94 8.03
N PRO A 193 -7.57 -18.82 8.40
CA PRO A 193 -7.36 -20.26 8.34
C PRO A 193 -6.94 -20.76 6.96
N VAL A 194 -5.85 -21.54 6.90
CA VAL A 194 -5.42 -22.24 5.70
C VAL A 194 -6.20 -23.54 5.61
N ASN A 195 -7.15 -23.66 4.68
CA ASN A 195 -7.96 -24.87 4.54
C ASN A 195 -7.20 -26.00 3.84
N LYS A 196 -6.23 -25.69 2.98
CA LYS A 196 -5.44 -26.71 2.27
C LYS A 196 -4.00 -26.29 2.00
N ILE A 197 -3.08 -27.23 2.20
CA ILE A 197 -1.66 -27.13 1.87
C ILE A 197 -1.34 -28.23 0.85
N SER A 198 -0.54 -27.92 -0.16
CA SER A 198 0.00 -28.89 -1.10
C SER A 198 1.47 -28.59 -1.39
N LEU A 199 2.34 -29.59 -1.25
CA LEU A 199 3.74 -29.50 -1.63
C LEU A 199 3.94 -30.26 -2.94
N ILE A 200 4.53 -29.60 -3.91
CA ILE A 200 4.64 -30.07 -5.30
C ILE A 200 6.12 -30.07 -5.70
N ASP A 201 6.59 -31.12 -6.37
CA ASP A 201 7.94 -31.16 -6.94
C ASP A 201 8.02 -30.40 -8.28
N LEU A 202 9.23 -30.27 -8.84
CA LEU A 202 9.43 -29.56 -10.11
C LEU A 202 8.79 -30.25 -11.33
N ASN A 203 8.39 -31.52 -11.20
CA ASN A 203 7.67 -32.25 -12.24
C ASN A 203 6.13 -32.09 -12.11
N GLY A 204 5.67 -31.29 -11.16
CA GLY A 204 4.23 -31.07 -10.90
C GLY A 204 3.58 -32.18 -10.06
N LYS A 205 4.35 -33.13 -9.52
CA LYS A 205 3.80 -34.19 -8.67
C LYS A 205 3.56 -33.66 -7.26
N ILE A 206 2.35 -33.86 -6.74
CA ILE A 206 2.02 -33.57 -5.35
C ILE A 206 2.73 -34.59 -4.46
N ILE A 207 3.67 -34.11 -3.64
CA ILE A 207 4.45 -34.92 -2.69
C ILE A 207 3.79 -34.95 -1.31
N TYR A 208 3.09 -33.87 -0.94
CA TYR A 208 2.36 -33.78 0.31
C TYR A 208 1.06 -33.00 0.14
N SER A 209 0.02 -33.36 0.87
CA SER A 209 -1.21 -32.58 0.98
C SER A 209 -1.83 -32.72 2.36
N SER A 210 -2.35 -31.62 2.91
CA SER A 210 -3.08 -31.61 4.18
C SER A 210 -4.18 -30.55 4.19
N ASN A 211 -5.18 -30.73 5.05
CA ASN A 211 -6.26 -29.77 5.24
C ASN A 211 -6.29 -29.33 6.72
N PRO A 212 -5.42 -28.39 7.14
CA PRO A 212 -5.25 -28.11 8.57
C PRO A 212 -6.38 -27.26 9.16
N ASP A 213 -7.01 -26.41 8.33
CA ASP A 213 -8.08 -25.49 8.73
C ASP A 213 -7.69 -24.61 9.93
N SER A 214 -6.47 -24.04 9.87
CA SER A 214 -5.86 -23.30 10.96
C SER A 214 -5.03 -22.12 10.46
N GLU A 215 -4.91 -21.08 11.29
CA GLU A 215 -4.02 -19.92 11.04
C GLU A 215 -2.54 -20.29 11.14
N ILE A 216 -2.21 -21.38 11.86
CA ILE A 216 -0.84 -21.88 12.00
C ILE A 216 -0.81 -23.36 11.66
N ALA A 217 0.04 -23.74 10.71
CA ALA A 217 0.26 -25.12 10.31
C ALA A 217 1.76 -25.44 10.29
N VAL A 218 2.10 -26.69 10.58
CA VAL A 218 3.48 -27.19 10.52
C VAL A 218 3.55 -28.32 9.51
N LEU A 219 4.42 -28.16 8.52
CA LEU A 219 4.66 -29.12 7.46
C LEU A 219 5.99 -29.85 7.74
N PRO A 220 5.97 -31.15 8.06
CA PRO A 220 7.21 -31.93 8.17
C PRO A 220 7.82 -32.17 6.79
N LEU A 221 9.16 -32.12 6.70
CA LEU A 221 9.92 -32.31 5.45
C LEU A 221 10.76 -33.60 5.47
N ASN A 222 10.57 -34.43 6.49
CA ASN A 222 11.29 -35.69 6.65
C ASN A 222 11.11 -36.61 5.44
N GLY A 223 12.21 -37.08 4.87
CA GLY A 223 12.21 -37.99 3.72
C GLY A 223 12.11 -37.30 2.36
N LEU A 224 12.07 -35.97 2.32
CA LEU A 224 12.20 -35.20 1.07
C LEU A 224 13.68 -35.08 0.66
N TYR A 225 13.94 -35.10 -0.64
CA TYR A 225 15.26 -34.81 -1.17
C TYR A 225 15.56 -33.32 -1.04
N LYS A 226 16.85 -32.98 -0.90
CA LYS A 226 17.30 -31.59 -0.93
C LYS A 226 16.97 -30.99 -2.30
N GLY A 227 16.38 -29.82 -2.32
CA GLY A 227 15.95 -29.21 -3.58
C GLY A 227 14.90 -28.13 -3.43
N VAL A 228 14.35 -27.72 -4.57
CA VAL A 228 13.30 -26.71 -4.66
C VAL A 228 11.95 -27.39 -4.85
N TYR A 229 10.98 -26.94 -4.09
CA TYR A 229 9.59 -27.38 -4.14
C TYR A 229 8.67 -26.17 -4.28
N VAL A 230 7.46 -26.43 -4.78
CA VAL A 230 6.38 -25.44 -4.86
C VAL A 230 5.37 -25.74 -3.75
N LEU A 231 5.18 -24.78 -2.86
CA LEU A 231 4.21 -24.83 -1.78
C LEU A 231 2.97 -24.04 -2.19
N LYS A 232 1.83 -24.72 -2.28
CA LYS A 232 0.53 -24.14 -2.62
C LYS A 232 -0.37 -24.12 -1.38
N LEU A 233 -0.87 -22.94 -1.03
CA LEU A 233 -1.65 -22.67 0.18
C LEU A 233 -3.02 -22.13 -0.23
N ASN A 234 -4.10 -22.63 0.36
CA ASN A 234 -5.46 -22.19 0.04
C ASN A 234 -6.22 -21.84 1.32
N THR A 235 -6.84 -20.66 1.34
CA THR A 235 -7.57 -20.07 2.47
C THR A 235 -9.08 -19.96 2.18
N GLY A 236 -9.57 -20.70 1.18
CA GLY A 236 -10.98 -20.72 0.77
C GLY A 236 -11.32 -19.60 -0.22
N GLU A 237 -10.91 -18.37 0.08
CA GLU A 237 -11.09 -17.21 -0.80
C GLU A 237 -9.95 -17.08 -1.82
N GLU A 238 -8.73 -17.43 -1.42
CA GLU A 238 -7.52 -17.21 -2.23
C GLU A 238 -6.61 -18.44 -2.25
N THR A 239 -5.74 -18.49 -3.26
CA THR A 239 -4.70 -19.49 -3.40
C THR A 239 -3.37 -18.79 -3.60
N GLU A 240 -2.42 -19.12 -2.73
CA GLU A 240 -1.07 -18.56 -2.74
C GLU A 240 -0.03 -19.63 -3.09
N ILE A 241 0.98 -19.24 -3.85
CA ILE A 241 2.06 -20.13 -4.29
C ILE A 241 3.39 -19.55 -3.82
N GLN A 242 4.17 -20.36 -3.11
CA GLN A 242 5.49 -19.97 -2.63
C GLN A 242 6.55 -21.03 -2.97
N LYS A 243 7.76 -20.57 -3.27
CA LYS A 243 8.93 -21.43 -3.43
C LYS A 243 9.44 -21.88 -2.06
N LEU A 244 9.61 -23.18 -1.85
CA LEU A 244 10.24 -23.76 -0.65
C LEU A 244 11.58 -24.40 -0.99
N ILE A 245 12.63 -24.10 -0.23
CA ILE A 245 13.97 -24.68 -0.39
C ILE A 245 14.22 -25.65 0.77
N VAL A 246 14.44 -26.93 0.45
CA VAL A 246 14.74 -28.01 1.42
C VAL A 246 16.25 -28.31 1.42
N LYS A 247 16.87 -28.32 2.61
CA LYS A 247 18.32 -28.47 2.86
C LYS A 247 18.74 -29.84 3.39
#